data_AF-A0A510DSA9-F1
#
_entry.id   AF-A0A510DSA9-F1
#
_cell.length_a   1.000
_cell.length_b   1.000
_cell.length_c   1.000
_cell.angle_alpha   90.00
_cell.angle_beta   90.00
_cell.angle_gamma   90.00
#
_symmetry.space_group_name_H-M   'P 1'
#
loop_
_entity.id
_entity.type
_entity.pdbx_description
1 polymer ?
#
loop_
_entity_poly.entity_id
_entity_poly.type
_entity_poly.pdbx_seq_one_letter_code
_entity_poly.pdbx_strand_id
1 'polypeptide(L)'
;MVSLVTLVVIASLMVLAIIGVIYFVERKMQTYTHVFMAEFFMLMMATMFVGAMIYLYNPSTFSLGIGVGINMVSMIIALAAFFSVVDNLSRPIKDKRIFPLISLSIVIDEILMGSTFQLAESGKFVSPIQGIDSSLNSVWFFYPMMTEMLFLFLVKLNGLSGNKLPLYLLPVIVVTAMPPTLLQVPLWRYYSIFIDIAFLGYGMISSSIPSWRVLYALIGIGIVSTFLGTGIPFGISLSVSMIYYYYSIFSSSKKEISDKIVKESR
;
A
#
# COMPACT_ATOMS: atom_id res chain seq x y z
N MET A 1 -22.50 14.57 0.25
CA MET A 1 -21.76 13.84 1.29
C MET A 1 -22.30 12.42 1.30
N VAL A 2 -21.42 11.42 1.14
CA VAL A 2 -21.82 10.01 1.07
C VAL A 2 -21.95 9.47 2.49
N SER A 3 -22.86 8.51 2.72
CA SER A 3 -23.02 7.91 4.05
C SER A 3 -21.75 7.15 4.46
N LEU A 4 -21.37 7.23 5.73
CA LEU A 4 -20.20 6.51 6.26
C LEU A 4 -20.31 5.00 6.03
N VAL A 5 -21.50 4.42 6.18
CA VAL A 5 -21.75 3.00 5.94
C VAL A 5 -21.44 2.63 4.49
N THR A 6 -21.87 3.44 3.53
CA THR A 6 -21.57 3.22 2.11
C THR A 6 -20.06 3.27 1.86
N LEU A 7 -19.36 4.24 2.45
CA LEU A 7 -17.91 4.35 2.31
C LEU A 7 -17.20 3.12 2.92
N VAL A 8 -17.58 2.68 4.12
CA VAL A 8 -16.98 1.48 4.74
C VAL A 8 -17.17 0.23 3.88
N VAL A 9 -18.35 0.04 3.28
CA VAL A 9 -18.61 -1.10 2.39
C VAL A 9 -17.73 -1.04 1.15
N ILE A 10 -17.67 0.12 0.48
CA ILE A 10 -16.85 0.27 -0.73
C ILE A 10 -15.36 0.07 -0.37
N ALA A 11 -14.86 0.73 0.67
CA ALA A 11 -13.46 0.59 1.10
C ALA A 11 -13.11 -0.87 1.39
N SER A 12 -13.98 -1.62 2.07
CA SER A 12 -13.74 -3.03 2.36
C SER A 12 -13.67 -3.90 1.09
N LEU A 13 -14.50 -3.63 0.08
CA LEU A 13 -14.42 -4.31 -1.21
C LEU A 13 -13.12 -4.01 -1.95
N MET A 14 -12.63 -2.77 -1.87
CA MET A 14 -11.37 -2.37 -2.49
C MET A 14 -10.17 -3.03 -1.79
N VAL A 15 -10.15 -3.04 -0.47
CA VAL A 15 -9.14 -3.75 0.33
C VAL A 15 -9.10 -5.23 -0.05
N LEU A 16 -10.25 -5.88 -0.23
CA LEU A 16 -10.30 -7.28 -0.69
C LEU A 16 -9.70 -7.46 -2.10
N ALA A 17 -9.93 -6.51 -3.01
CA ALA A 17 -9.33 -6.55 -4.35
C ALA A 17 -7.80 -6.43 -4.28
N ILE A 18 -7.29 -5.48 -3.49
CA ILE A 18 -5.83 -5.27 -3.32
C ILE A 18 -5.19 -6.46 -2.63
N ILE A 19 -5.81 -7.01 -1.58
CA ILE A 19 -5.40 -8.28 -0.95
C ILE A 19 -5.32 -9.42 -1.97
N GLY A 20 -6.28 -9.50 -2.90
CA GLY A 20 -6.26 -10.47 -3.99
C GLY A 20 -5.04 -10.31 -4.90
N VAL A 21 -4.70 -9.07 -5.27
CA VAL A 21 -3.50 -8.76 -6.07
C VAL A 21 -2.23 -9.10 -5.28
N ILE A 22 -2.13 -8.69 -4.02
CA ILE A 22 -0.98 -8.99 -3.14
C ILE A 22 -0.77 -10.50 -3.01
N TYR A 23 -1.84 -11.26 -2.78
CA TYR A 23 -1.78 -12.72 -2.71
C TYR A 23 -1.28 -13.33 -4.02
N PHE A 24 -1.78 -12.84 -5.16
CA PHE A 24 -1.36 -13.29 -6.49
C PHE A 24 0.12 -12.98 -6.75
N VAL A 25 0.58 -11.77 -6.41
CA VAL A 25 1.98 -11.34 -6.51
C VAL A 25 2.88 -12.25 -5.67
N GLU A 26 2.50 -12.49 -4.42
CA GLU A 26 3.32 -13.28 -3.48
C GLU A 26 3.34 -14.78 -3.82
N ARG A 27 2.22 -15.37 -4.26
CA ARG A 27 2.10 -16.84 -4.40
C ARG A 27 2.12 -17.37 -5.82
N LYS A 28 1.75 -16.57 -6.82
CA LYS A 28 1.50 -17.05 -8.19
C LYS A 28 2.39 -16.39 -9.24
N MET A 29 2.99 -15.25 -8.94
CA MET A 29 3.73 -14.46 -9.93
C MET A 29 5.04 -15.10 -10.38
N GLN A 30 5.03 -15.71 -11.57
CA GLN A 30 6.17 -16.43 -12.14
C GLN A 30 6.77 -15.75 -13.38
N THR A 31 5.90 -15.16 -14.21
CA THR A 31 6.26 -14.61 -15.54
C THR A 31 5.90 -13.12 -15.65
N TYR A 32 6.40 -12.44 -16.68
CA TYR A 32 6.08 -11.03 -16.95
C TYR A 32 4.59 -10.82 -17.30
N THR A 33 3.88 -11.83 -17.79
CA THR A 33 2.41 -11.79 -17.93
C THR A 33 1.73 -11.54 -16.60
N HIS A 34 2.17 -12.24 -15.54
CA HIS A 34 1.60 -12.05 -14.20
C HIS A 34 1.95 -10.65 -13.65
N VAL A 35 3.16 -10.15 -13.90
CA VAL A 35 3.54 -8.77 -13.55
C VAL A 35 2.64 -7.77 -14.24
N PHE A 36 2.45 -7.92 -15.55
CA PHE A 36 1.57 -7.06 -16.32
C PHE A 36 0.15 -7.07 -15.76
N MET A 37 -0.41 -8.25 -15.46
CA MET A 37 -1.76 -8.33 -14.89
C MET A 37 -1.85 -7.60 -13.54
N ALA A 38 -0.87 -7.79 -12.65
CA ALA A 38 -0.86 -7.09 -11.36
C ALA A 38 -0.81 -5.57 -11.54
N GLU A 39 0.14 -5.06 -12.32
CA GLU A 39 0.26 -3.63 -12.61
C GLU A 39 -0.93 -3.07 -13.39
N PHE A 40 -1.55 -3.87 -14.25
CA PHE A 40 -2.78 -3.50 -14.95
C PHE A 40 -3.92 -3.29 -13.94
N PHE A 41 -4.12 -4.22 -12.99
CA PHE A 41 -5.13 -4.03 -11.95
C PHE A 41 -4.85 -2.79 -11.11
N MET A 42 -3.60 -2.54 -10.70
CA MET A 42 -3.24 -1.33 -9.95
C MET A 42 -3.51 -0.06 -10.79
N LEU A 43 -3.07 -0.03 -12.05
CA LEU A 43 -3.31 1.10 -12.96
C LEU A 43 -4.82 1.39 -13.13
N MET A 44 -5.63 0.34 -13.28
CA MET A 44 -7.08 0.50 -13.41
C MET A 44 -7.72 1.04 -12.12
N MET A 45 -7.24 0.64 -10.95
CA MET A 45 -7.68 1.21 -9.67
C MET A 45 -7.24 2.67 -9.54
N ALA A 46 -5.98 2.99 -9.81
CA ALA A 46 -5.45 4.36 -9.75
C ALA A 46 -6.25 5.32 -10.64
N THR A 47 -6.50 4.93 -11.89
CA THR A 47 -7.24 5.75 -12.85
C THR A 47 -8.71 5.88 -12.50
N MET A 48 -9.32 4.85 -11.90
CA MET A 48 -10.66 4.93 -11.33
C MET A 48 -10.71 5.97 -10.20
N PHE A 49 -9.76 5.97 -9.26
CA PHE A 49 -9.70 6.97 -8.19
C PHE A 49 -9.48 8.38 -8.72
N VAL A 50 -8.57 8.55 -9.69
CA VAL A 50 -8.37 9.85 -10.35
C VAL A 50 -9.66 10.35 -11.00
N GLY A 51 -10.38 9.48 -11.72
CA GLY A 51 -11.68 9.81 -12.30
C GLY A 51 -12.74 10.16 -11.25
N ALA A 52 -12.79 9.40 -10.14
CA ALA A 52 -13.70 9.66 -9.04
C ALA A 52 -13.40 11.01 -8.36
N MET A 53 -12.13 11.34 -8.13
CA MET A 53 -11.74 12.65 -7.60
C MET A 53 -12.19 13.78 -8.53
N ILE A 54 -11.96 13.67 -9.84
CA ILE A 54 -12.39 14.69 -10.83
C ILE A 54 -13.91 14.91 -10.74
N TYR A 55 -14.69 13.83 -10.66
CA TYR A 55 -16.13 13.92 -10.50
C TYR A 55 -16.51 14.59 -9.16
N LEU A 56 -15.91 14.17 -8.06
CA LEU A 56 -16.22 14.71 -6.73
C LEU A 56 -15.85 16.18 -6.56
N TYR A 57 -14.81 16.67 -7.26
CA TYR A 57 -14.45 18.09 -7.26
C TYR A 57 -15.49 18.97 -7.95
N ASN A 58 -16.11 18.50 -9.04
CA ASN A 58 -17.14 19.24 -9.76
C ASN A 58 -18.21 18.30 -10.30
N PRO A 59 -19.19 17.88 -9.47
CA PRO A 59 -20.16 16.86 -9.85
C PRO A 59 -21.04 17.29 -11.03
N SER A 60 -20.83 16.68 -12.19
CA SER A 60 -21.60 16.93 -13.41
C SER A 60 -21.51 15.73 -14.35
N THR A 61 -22.42 15.64 -15.32
CA THR A 61 -22.34 14.62 -16.39
C THR A 61 -21.04 14.76 -17.19
N PHE A 62 -20.54 16.00 -17.34
CA PHE A 62 -19.28 16.28 -18.03
C PHE A 62 -18.06 15.72 -17.26
N SER A 63 -17.96 15.98 -15.95
CA SER A 63 -16.86 15.45 -15.13
C SER A 63 -16.92 13.93 -14.97
N LEU A 64 -18.12 13.36 -14.91
CA LEU A 64 -18.31 11.90 -14.97
C LEU A 64 -17.79 11.34 -16.31
N GLY A 65 -18.11 11.99 -17.42
CA GLY A 65 -17.61 11.64 -18.75
C GLY A 65 -16.09 11.70 -18.84
N ILE A 66 -15.45 12.70 -18.23
CA ILE A 66 -13.99 12.79 -18.12
C ILE A 66 -13.44 11.61 -17.32
N GLY A 67 -14.02 11.31 -16.16
CA GLY A 67 -13.57 10.21 -15.31
C GLY A 67 -13.64 8.85 -16.02
N VAL A 68 -14.76 8.57 -16.69
CA VAL A 68 -14.92 7.36 -17.53
C VAL A 68 -13.93 7.36 -18.68
N GLY A 69 -13.74 8.50 -19.35
CA GLY A 69 -12.80 8.65 -20.46
C GLY A 69 -11.36 8.34 -20.06
N ILE A 70 -10.88 8.85 -18.92
CA ILE A 70 -9.54 8.57 -18.40
C ILE A 70 -9.35 7.07 -18.19
N ASN A 71 -10.29 6.42 -17.50
CA ASN A 71 -10.23 4.99 -17.22
C ASN A 71 -10.20 4.16 -18.52
N MET A 72 -11.10 4.47 -19.47
CA MET A 72 -11.18 3.77 -20.76
C MET A 72 -9.92 3.96 -21.62
N VAL A 73 -9.40 5.19 -21.71
CA VAL A 73 -8.18 5.48 -22.47
C VAL A 73 -6.97 4.78 -21.86
N SER A 74 -6.81 4.83 -20.54
CA SER A 74 -5.73 4.12 -19.84
C SER A 74 -5.81 2.60 -20.06
N MET A 75 -7.01 2.02 -20.01
CA MET A 75 -7.23 0.61 -20.32
C MET A 75 -6.80 0.27 -21.76
N ILE A 76 -7.24 1.06 -22.74
CA ILE A 76 -6.91 0.83 -24.16
C ILE A 76 -5.40 0.89 -24.37
N ILE A 77 -4.73 1.90 -23.81
CA ILE A 77 -3.26 2.05 -23.92
C ILE A 77 -2.55 0.86 -23.28
N ALA A 78 -2.96 0.45 -22.07
CA ALA A 78 -2.35 -0.66 -21.37
C ALA A 78 -2.54 -2.00 -22.12
N LEU A 79 -3.75 -2.26 -22.66
CA LEU A 79 -4.02 -3.44 -23.46
C LEU A 79 -3.27 -3.41 -24.80
N ALA A 80 -3.19 -2.26 -25.47
CA ALA A 80 -2.40 -2.11 -26.69
C ALA A 80 -0.92 -2.40 -26.41
N ALA A 81 -0.39 -1.90 -25.29
CA ALA A 81 0.96 -2.21 -24.84
C ALA A 81 1.13 -3.71 -24.59
N PHE A 82 0.19 -4.37 -23.89
CA PHE A 82 0.22 -5.82 -23.67
C PHE A 82 0.31 -6.61 -24.97
N PHE A 83 -0.61 -6.37 -25.90
CA PHE A 83 -0.65 -7.10 -27.16
C PHE A 83 0.58 -6.82 -28.04
N SER A 84 1.21 -5.66 -27.91
CA SER A 84 2.42 -5.32 -28.67
C SER A 84 3.66 -6.12 -28.24
N VAL A 85 3.69 -6.65 -27.01
CA VAL A 85 4.86 -7.39 -26.47
C VAL A 85 4.52 -8.77 -25.90
N VAL A 86 3.33 -9.30 -26.19
CA VAL A 86 2.78 -10.50 -25.54
C VAL A 86 3.71 -11.71 -25.60
N ASP A 87 4.39 -11.91 -26.73
CA ASP A 87 5.34 -13.02 -26.94
C ASP A 87 6.51 -12.98 -25.96
N ASN A 88 6.91 -11.79 -25.53
CA ASN A 88 7.99 -11.58 -24.56
C ASN A 88 7.52 -11.70 -23.10
N LEU A 89 6.22 -11.55 -22.83
CA LEU A 89 5.67 -11.55 -21.47
C LEU A 89 5.59 -12.95 -20.84
N SER A 90 5.53 -14.00 -21.66
CA SER A 90 5.50 -15.39 -21.20
C SER A 90 6.80 -15.82 -20.47
N ARG A 91 7.88 -15.05 -20.63
CA ARG A 91 9.20 -15.35 -20.07
C ARG A 91 9.19 -15.31 -18.54
N PRO A 92 10.02 -16.14 -17.87
CA PRO A 92 10.17 -16.09 -16.43
C PRO A 92 10.79 -14.75 -16.02
N ILE A 93 10.35 -14.26 -14.86
CA ILE A 93 10.85 -13.04 -14.25
C ILE A 93 12.35 -13.19 -13.93
N LYS A 94 13.17 -12.29 -14.48
CA LYS A 94 14.62 -12.21 -14.18
C LYS A 94 14.99 -10.92 -13.46
N ASP A 95 14.34 -9.82 -13.81
CA ASP A 95 14.58 -8.53 -13.17
C ASP A 95 13.93 -8.50 -11.78
N LYS A 96 14.66 -8.00 -10.77
CA LYS A 96 14.14 -7.80 -9.41
C LYS A 96 13.56 -6.40 -9.20
N ARG A 97 13.80 -5.46 -10.12
CA ARG A 97 13.31 -4.07 -10.05
C ARG A 97 11.79 -3.93 -10.17
N ILE A 98 11.12 -4.97 -10.67
CA ILE A 98 9.65 -5.06 -10.69
C ILE A 98 9.02 -5.09 -9.29
N PHE A 99 9.65 -5.68 -8.27
CA PHE A 99 9.04 -5.75 -6.94
C PHE A 99 8.91 -4.38 -6.26
N PRO A 100 9.94 -3.50 -6.31
CA PRO A 100 9.77 -2.10 -5.90
C PRO A 100 8.67 -1.36 -6.67
N LEU A 101 8.52 -1.62 -7.99
CA LEU A 101 7.47 -0.98 -8.80
C LEU A 101 6.07 -1.39 -8.35
N ILE A 102 5.81 -2.70 -8.21
CA ILE A 102 4.53 -3.21 -7.71
C ILE A 102 4.24 -2.66 -6.32
N SER A 103 5.25 -2.64 -5.45
CA SER A 103 5.14 -2.11 -4.09
C SER A 103 4.75 -0.63 -4.10
N LEU A 104 5.35 0.15 -4.98
CA LEU A 104 5.04 1.57 -5.16
C LEU A 104 3.61 1.76 -5.70
N SER A 105 3.20 0.97 -6.70
CA SER A 105 1.84 1.02 -7.26
C SER A 105 0.78 0.77 -6.19
N ILE A 106 0.98 -0.20 -5.29
CA ILE A 106 0.10 -0.44 -4.14
C ILE A 106 -0.03 0.81 -3.26
N VAL A 107 1.09 1.40 -2.84
CA VAL A 107 1.04 2.58 -1.96
C VAL A 107 0.43 3.81 -2.66
N ILE A 108 0.62 3.96 -3.98
CA ILE A 108 -0.03 5.02 -4.74
C ILE A 108 -1.55 4.84 -4.72
N ASP A 109 -2.04 3.61 -4.93
CA ASP A 109 -3.48 3.33 -4.86
C ASP A 109 -4.06 3.64 -3.49
N GLU A 110 -3.32 3.37 -2.42
CA GLU A 110 -3.73 3.72 -1.06
C GLU A 110 -3.85 5.24 -0.84
N ILE A 111 -2.90 6.02 -1.33
CA ILE A 111 -2.94 7.48 -1.24
C ILE A 111 -4.11 8.03 -2.07
N LEU A 112 -4.36 7.46 -3.25
CA LEU A 112 -5.47 7.87 -4.11
C LEU A 112 -6.82 7.48 -3.50
N MET A 113 -6.92 6.30 -2.90
CA MET A 113 -8.09 5.86 -2.16
C MET A 113 -8.38 6.79 -0.99
N GLY A 114 -7.41 7.00 -0.09
CA GLY A 114 -7.60 7.86 1.07
C GLY A 114 -8.01 9.28 0.68
N SER A 115 -7.41 9.83 -0.38
CA SER A 115 -7.78 11.14 -0.94
C SER A 115 -9.22 11.15 -1.44
N THR A 116 -9.62 10.13 -2.22
CA THR A 116 -10.96 10.04 -2.81
C THR A 116 -12.05 9.91 -1.75
N PHE A 117 -11.84 9.05 -0.75
CA PHE A 117 -12.80 8.80 0.32
C PHE A 117 -12.93 10.02 1.24
N GLN A 118 -11.80 10.64 1.59
CA GLN A 118 -11.81 11.87 2.36
C GLN A 118 -12.53 13.00 1.60
N LEU A 119 -12.38 13.09 0.28
CA LEU A 119 -13.14 14.03 -0.55
C LEU A 119 -14.64 13.70 -0.56
N ALA A 120 -15.01 12.43 -0.64
CA ALA A 120 -16.40 11.99 -0.64
C ALA A 120 -17.12 12.25 0.71
N GLU A 121 -16.38 12.13 1.80
CA GLU A 121 -16.85 12.41 3.17
C GLU A 121 -16.95 13.92 3.43
N SER A 122 -15.84 14.66 3.25
CA SER A 122 -15.75 16.09 3.60
C SER A 122 -16.33 17.03 2.54
N GLY A 123 -16.44 16.56 1.30
CA GLY A 123 -17.03 17.29 0.16
C GLY A 123 -16.16 18.39 -0.44
N LYS A 124 -14.98 18.72 0.13
CA LYS A 124 -14.09 19.78 -0.39
C LYS A 124 -12.63 19.56 -0.07
N PHE A 125 -11.77 19.71 -1.07
CA PHE A 125 -10.36 20.09 -0.90
C PHE A 125 -10.12 21.44 -1.55
N VAL A 126 -9.24 22.24 -0.95
CA VAL A 126 -8.79 23.53 -1.50
C VAL A 126 -7.67 23.32 -2.52
N SER A 127 -6.90 22.23 -2.42
CA SER A 127 -5.84 21.88 -3.38
C SER A 127 -5.53 20.36 -3.41
N PRO A 128 -4.88 19.85 -4.47
CA PRO A 128 -4.42 18.46 -4.54
C PRO A 128 -3.44 18.07 -3.43
N ILE A 129 -2.57 18.98 -3.00
CA ILE A 129 -1.61 18.75 -1.90
C ILE A 129 -2.34 18.53 -0.58
N GLN A 130 -3.41 19.31 -0.33
CA GLN A 130 -4.27 19.08 0.82
C GLN A 130 -4.96 17.72 0.75
N GLY A 131 -5.33 17.25 -0.44
CA GLY A 131 -5.87 15.90 -0.64
C GLY A 131 -4.89 14.82 -0.17
N ILE A 132 -3.62 14.92 -0.57
CA ILE A 132 -2.57 13.99 -0.16
C ILE A 132 -2.34 14.04 1.36
N ASP A 133 -2.21 15.23 1.94
CA ASP A 133 -2.02 15.37 3.40
C ASP A 133 -3.21 14.82 4.19
N SER A 134 -4.43 15.11 3.72
CA SER A 134 -5.65 14.59 4.35
C SER A 134 -5.73 13.07 4.21
N SER A 135 -5.33 12.51 3.06
CA SER A 135 -5.24 11.06 2.85
C SER A 135 -4.28 10.42 3.84
N LEU A 136 -3.04 10.89 3.88
CA LEU A 136 -1.96 10.32 4.71
C LEU A 136 -2.23 10.36 6.21
N ASN A 137 -3.25 11.13 6.64
CA ASN A 137 -3.68 11.26 8.02
C ASN A 137 -5.13 10.80 8.24
N SER A 138 -5.70 10.03 7.31
CA SER A 138 -7.10 9.57 7.38
C SER A 138 -7.22 8.09 7.72
N VAL A 139 -8.36 7.72 8.32
CA VAL A 139 -8.75 6.31 8.50
C VAL A 139 -8.77 5.54 7.18
N TRP A 140 -9.09 6.22 6.08
CA TRP A 140 -9.17 5.68 4.73
C TRP A 140 -7.82 5.27 4.14
N PHE A 141 -6.72 5.73 4.74
CA PHE A 141 -5.36 5.30 4.41
C PHE A 141 -4.82 4.26 5.38
N PHE A 142 -5.07 4.43 6.68
CA PHE A 142 -4.52 3.55 7.71
C PHE A 142 -5.21 2.18 7.76
N TYR A 143 -6.54 2.13 7.65
CA TYR A 143 -7.30 0.87 7.74
C TYR A 143 -6.93 -0.12 6.63
N PRO A 144 -6.95 0.27 5.34
CA PRO A 144 -6.49 -0.59 4.25
C PRO A 144 -5.06 -1.06 4.42
N MET A 145 -4.13 -0.12 4.68
CA MET A 145 -2.71 -0.41 4.86
C MET A 145 -2.47 -1.44 5.96
N MET A 146 -3.06 -1.24 7.14
CA MET A 146 -2.95 -2.18 8.25
C MET A 146 -3.47 -3.57 7.84
N THR A 147 -4.63 -3.62 7.18
CA THR A 147 -5.29 -4.88 6.81
C THR A 147 -4.46 -5.67 5.80
N GLU A 148 -3.93 -4.99 4.77
CA GLU A 148 -3.08 -5.60 3.74
C GLU A 148 -1.76 -6.10 4.29
N MET A 149 -1.08 -5.28 5.09
CA MET A 149 0.20 -5.63 5.68
C MET A 149 0.05 -6.81 6.65
N LEU A 150 -1.01 -6.82 7.46
CA LEU A 150 -1.35 -7.95 8.33
C LEU A 150 -1.69 -9.20 7.53
N PHE A 151 -2.49 -9.09 6.47
CA PHE A 151 -2.79 -10.22 5.60
C PHE A 151 -1.51 -10.80 4.98
N LEU A 152 -0.64 -9.97 4.43
CA LEU A 152 0.61 -10.42 3.83
C LEU A 152 1.55 -11.06 4.86
N PHE A 153 1.57 -10.53 6.09
CA PHE A 153 2.27 -11.15 7.21
C PHE A 153 1.76 -12.57 7.48
N LEU A 154 0.43 -12.75 7.56
CA LEU A 154 -0.20 -14.06 7.76
C LEU A 154 0.08 -15.02 6.60
N VAL A 155 0.04 -14.53 5.35
CA VAL A 155 0.41 -15.32 4.17
C VAL A 155 1.86 -15.79 4.26
N LYS A 156 2.79 -14.92 4.68
CA LYS A 156 4.20 -15.28 4.85
C LYS A 156 4.39 -16.28 5.98
N LEU A 157 3.70 -16.10 7.11
CA LEU A 157 3.70 -17.05 8.23
C LEU A 157 3.28 -18.45 7.80
N ASN A 158 2.19 -18.58 7.05
CA ASN A 158 1.71 -19.87 6.54
C ASN A 158 2.71 -20.52 5.56
N GLY A 159 3.55 -19.73 4.88
CA GLY A 159 4.58 -20.25 3.98
C GLY A 159 5.86 -20.77 4.67
N LEU A 160 6.07 -20.46 5.94
CA LEU A 160 7.31 -20.77 6.65
C LEU A 160 7.23 -22.14 7.33
N SER A 161 7.85 -23.15 6.71
CA SER A 161 8.19 -24.42 7.34
C SER A 161 9.50 -24.26 8.13
N GLY A 162 9.50 -23.53 9.25
CA GLY A 162 10.69 -23.39 10.09
C GLY A 162 10.69 -22.23 11.11
N ASN A 163 11.69 -22.26 11.99
CA ASN A 163 11.74 -21.59 13.30
C ASN A 163 12.07 -20.07 13.31
N LYS A 164 11.93 -19.35 12.20
CA LYS A 164 12.21 -17.90 12.14
C LYS A 164 10.97 -17.11 11.73
N LEU A 165 10.12 -16.83 12.71
CA LEU A 165 9.02 -15.89 12.57
C LEU A 165 9.59 -14.50 12.21
N PRO A 166 9.07 -13.82 11.16
CA PRO A 166 9.55 -12.51 10.76
C PRO A 166 8.96 -11.42 11.66
N LEU A 167 9.18 -11.53 12.98
CA LEU A 167 8.60 -10.64 14.00
C LEU A 167 9.03 -9.18 13.82
N TYR A 168 10.16 -8.93 13.16
CA TYR A 168 10.60 -7.59 12.79
C TYR A 168 9.59 -6.88 11.85
N LEU A 169 8.68 -7.58 11.18
CA LEU A 169 7.65 -6.95 10.34
C LEU A 169 6.50 -6.34 11.17
N LEU A 170 6.24 -6.85 12.37
CA LEU A 170 5.10 -6.46 13.21
C LEU A 170 5.06 -4.97 13.61
N PRO A 171 6.17 -4.31 13.99
CA PRO A 171 6.16 -2.92 14.40
C PRO A 171 5.48 -1.98 13.40
N VAL A 172 5.69 -2.17 12.10
CA VAL A 172 5.06 -1.30 11.09
C VAL A 172 3.55 -1.52 11.02
N ILE A 173 3.08 -2.76 11.19
CA ILE A 173 1.64 -3.08 11.26
C ILE A 173 1.00 -2.42 12.50
N VAL A 174 1.72 -2.40 13.63
CA VAL A 174 1.21 -1.76 14.85
C VAL A 174 1.07 -0.25 14.66
N VAL A 175 2.08 0.40 14.06
CA VAL A 175 2.03 1.84 13.76
C VAL A 175 0.87 2.20 12.82
N THR A 176 0.57 1.33 11.84
CA THR A 176 -0.58 1.56 10.94
C THR A 176 -1.93 1.28 11.62
N ALA A 177 -1.97 0.41 12.63
CA ALA A 177 -3.16 0.12 13.42
C ALA A 177 -3.52 1.22 14.43
N MET A 178 -2.50 1.89 15.01
CA MET A 178 -2.70 2.90 16.05
C MET A 178 -2.05 4.26 15.74
N PRO A 179 -2.22 4.85 14.55
CA PRO A 179 -1.47 6.03 14.18
C PRO A 179 -1.87 7.26 15.03
N PRO A 180 -0.89 8.08 15.46
CA PRO A 180 -1.12 9.21 16.35
C PRO A 180 -1.93 10.34 15.71
N THR A 181 -2.06 10.34 14.39
CA THR A 181 -2.80 11.34 13.61
C THR A 181 -4.26 10.95 13.35
N LEU A 182 -4.67 9.71 13.67
CA LEU A 182 -6.02 9.20 13.38
C LEU A 182 -7.13 10.00 14.07
N LEU A 183 -6.97 10.26 15.38
CA LEU A 183 -7.95 11.00 16.17
C LEU A 183 -7.32 12.30 16.67
N GLN A 184 -8.08 13.39 16.55
CA GLN A 184 -7.70 14.70 17.08
C GLN A 184 -7.95 14.82 18.60
N VAL A 185 -7.75 13.72 19.34
CA VAL A 185 -7.89 13.66 20.79
C VAL A 185 -6.50 13.58 21.43
N PRO A 186 -6.11 14.50 22.33
CA PRO A 186 -4.78 14.50 22.94
C PRO A 186 -4.43 13.16 23.60
N LEU A 187 -5.39 12.55 24.30
CA LEU A 187 -5.21 11.26 24.97
C LEU A 187 -4.88 10.13 23.98
N TRP A 188 -5.58 10.07 22.83
CA TRP A 188 -5.28 9.13 21.75
C TRP A 188 -3.86 9.34 21.25
N ARG A 189 -3.51 10.58 20.92
CA ARG A 189 -2.19 10.92 20.41
C ARG A 189 -1.07 10.45 21.35
N TYR A 190 -1.16 10.74 22.64
CA TYR A 190 -0.13 10.31 23.60
C TYR A 190 -0.06 8.79 23.75
N TYR A 191 -1.21 8.12 23.78
CA TYR A 191 -1.28 6.66 23.92
C TYR A 191 -0.70 5.95 22.68
N SER A 192 -1.11 6.37 21.48
CA SER A 192 -0.58 5.90 20.20
C SER A 192 0.92 6.09 20.11
N ILE A 193 1.42 7.30 20.39
CA ILE A 193 2.87 7.57 20.35
C ILE A 193 3.64 6.64 21.29
N PHE A 194 3.15 6.44 22.51
CA PHE A 194 3.80 5.56 23.47
C PHE A 194 3.89 4.12 22.95
N ILE A 195 2.79 3.57 22.43
CA ILE A 195 2.74 2.22 21.86
C ILE A 195 3.67 2.13 20.64
N ASP A 196 3.55 3.07 19.71
CA ASP A 196 4.30 3.05 18.47
C ASP A 196 5.81 3.11 18.74
N ILE A 197 6.27 4.01 19.63
CA ILE A 197 7.68 4.09 20.02
C ILE A 197 8.15 2.80 20.69
N ALA A 198 7.34 2.20 21.57
CA ALA A 198 7.70 0.94 22.22
C ALA A 198 7.87 -0.20 21.20
N PHE A 199 6.95 -0.33 20.24
CA PHE A 199 7.03 -1.35 19.19
C PHE A 199 8.15 -1.08 18.18
N LEU A 200 8.40 0.18 17.82
CA LEU A 200 9.56 0.53 17.00
C LEU A 200 10.88 0.23 17.72
N GLY A 201 10.97 0.49 19.02
CA GLY A 201 12.12 0.10 19.85
C GLY A 201 12.33 -1.41 19.84
N TYR A 202 11.26 -2.19 20.02
CA TYR A 202 11.31 -3.64 19.84
C TYR A 202 11.77 -4.03 18.42
N GLY A 203 11.27 -3.38 17.38
CA GLY A 203 11.69 -3.56 15.99
C GLY A 203 13.19 -3.33 15.78
N MET A 204 13.72 -2.25 16.33
CA MET A 204 15.14 -1.90 16.23
C MET A 204 16.05 -2.96 16.87
N ILE A 205 15.64 -3.52 18.02
CA ILE A 205 16.39 -4.54 18.74
C ILE A 205 16.26 -5.91 18.04
N SER A 206 15.03 -6.28 17.67
CA SER A 206 14.69 -7.59 17.11
C SER A 206 15.21 -7.77 15.68
N SER A 207 15.33 -6.69 14.92
CA SER A 207 15.77 -6.77 13.53
C SER A 207 17.28 -7.02 13.42
N SER A 208 17.64 -8.11 12.76
CA SER A 208 19.02 -8.41 12.36
C SER A 208 19.47 -7.66 11.09
N ILE A 209 18.54 -6.98 10.40
CA ILE A 209 18.79 -6.36 9.09
C ILE A 209 18.91 -4.83 9.28
N PRO A 210 20.05 -4.20 8.91
CA PRO A 210 20.29 -2.77 9.16
C PRO A 210 19.27 -1.84 8.51
N SER A 211 18.78 -2.14 7.31
CA SER A 211 17.81 -1.32 6.58
C SER A 211 16.48 -1.14 7.34
N TRP A 212 16.02 -2.19 8.04
CA TRP A 212 14.82 -2.12 8.88
C TRP A 212 15.01 -1.21 10.08
N ARG A 213 16.21 -1.18 10.68
CA ARG A 213 16.53 -0.27 11.79
C ARG A 213 16.48 1.19 11.34
N VAL A 214 16.97 1.47 10.13
CA VAL A 214 16.88 2.81 9.52
C VAL A 214 15.42 3.20 9.30
N LEU A 215 14.58 2.29 8.82
CA LEU A 215 13.15 2.55 8.66
C LEU A 215 12.45 2.82 9.98
N TYR A 216 12.70 2.04 11.04
CA TYR A 216 12.10 2.33 12.34
C TYR A 216 12.55 3.67 12.90
N ALA A 217 13.80 4.06 12.68
CA ALA A 217 14.28 5.39 13.06
C ALA A 217 13.55 6.49 12.26
N LEU A 218 13.34 6.31 10.95
CA LEU A 218 12.59 7.24 10.12
C LEU A 218 11.12 7.37 10.57
N ILE A 219 10.45 6.26 10.85
CA ILE A 219 9.08 6.27 11.40
C ILE A 219 9.08 6.97 12.77
N GLY A 220 10.07 6.70 13.63
CA GLY A 220 10.21 7.35 14.93
C GLY A 220 10.33 8.88 14.82
N ILE A 221 11.14 9.37 13.88
CA ILE A 221 11.23 10.80 13.57
C ILE A 221 9.88 11.35 13.10
N GLY A 222 9.18 10.60 12.23
CA GLY A 222 7.83 10.94 11.78
C GLY A 222 6.82 11.03 12.93
N ILE A 223 6.82 10.06 13.84
CA ILE A 223 5.95 10.08 15.03
C ILE A 223 6.26 11.31 15.89
N VAL A 224 7.54 11.62 16.11
CA VAL A 224 7.93 12.80 16.89
C VAL A 224 7.47 14.10 16.21
N SER A 225 7.47 14.18 14.87
CA SER A 225 6.98 15.36 14.16
C SER A 225 5.50 15.66 14.40
N THR A 226 4.72 14.64 14.79
CA THR A 226 3.30 14.81 15.13
C THR A 226 3.09 15.63 16.41
N PHE A 227 4.08 15.69 17.32
CA PHE A 227 4.06 16.62 18.45
C PHE A 227 4.12 18.08 18.02
N LEU A 228 4.82 18.36 16.92
CA LEU A 228 4.96 19.70 16.35
C LEU A 228 3.72 20.12 15.52
N GLY A 229 2.67 19.29 15.53
CA GLY A 229 1.44 19.56 14.79
C GLY A 229 1.53 19.28 13.28
N THR A 230 2.60 18.60 12.82
CA THR A 230 2.78 18.25 11.40
C THR A 230 2.61 16.74 11.18
N GLY A 231 1.57 16.35 10.45
CA GLY A 231 1.29 14.95 10.08
C GLY A 231 2.00 14.49 8.79
N ILE A 232 2.42 15.42 7.94
CA ILE A 232 3.07 15.12 6.65
C ILE A 232 4.33 14.25 6.81
N PRO A 233 5.30 14.58 7.69
CA PRO A 233 6.52 13.77 7.79
C PRO A 233 6.22 12.35 8.27
N PHE A 234 5.25 12.19 9.17
CA PHE A 234 4.75 10.88 9.60
C PHE A 234 4.18 10.09 8.42
N GLY A 235 3.21 10.66 7.69
CA GLY A 235 2.58 10.02 6.54
C GLY A 235 3.57 9.60 5.45
N ILE A 236 4.56 10.44 5.13
CA ILE A 236 5.62 10.11 4.16
C ILE A 236 6.50 8.98 4.69
N SER A 237 6.95 9.06 5.95
CA SER A 237 7.80 8.02 6.56
C SER A 237 7.11 6.66 6.56
N LEU A 238 5.80 6.63 6.82
CA LEU A 238 4.98 5.43 6.83
C LEU A 238 4.79 4.87 5.41
N SER A 239 4.50 5.74 4.44
CA SER A 239 4.37 5.36 3.01
C SER A 239 5.66 4.71 2.48
N VAL A 240 6.82 5.31 2.77
CA VAL A 240 8.13 4.74 2.39
C VAL A 240 8.35 3.38 3.07
N SER A 241 7.96 3.27 4.34
CA SER A 241 8.07 2.02 5.10
C SER A 241 7.18 0.91 4.54
N MET A 242 5.99 1.25 4.05
CA MET A 242 5.06 0.33 3.39
C MET A 242 5.60 -0.16 2.05
N ILE A 243 6.16 0.73 1.21
CA ILE A 243 6.83 0.33 -0.04
C ILE A 243 7.94 -0.68 0.27
N TYR A 244 8.76 -0.39 1.29
CA TYR A 244 9.83 -1.29 1.68
C TYR A 244 9.31 -2.61 2.25
N TYR A 245 8.22 -2.57 3.02
CA TYR A 245 7.56 -3.74 3.59
C TYR A 245 7.15 -4.73 2.48
N TYR A 246 6.38 -4.27 1.49
CA TYR A 246 5.97 -5.09 0.35
C TYR A 246 7.17 -5.63 -0.44
N TYR A 247 8.10 -4.75 -0.76
CA TYR A 247 9.32 -5.13 -1.48
C TYR A 247 10.09 -6.25 -0.76
N SER A 248 10.26 -6.12 0.55
CA SER A 248 11.05 -7.07 1.35
C SER A 248 10.43 -8.48 1.34
N ILE A 249 9.11 -8.58 1.33
CA ILE A 249 8.39 -9.86 1.35
C ILE A 249 8.43 -10.48 -0.04
N PHE A 250 8.02 -9.73 -1.07
CA PHE A 250 7.97 -10.23 -2.45
C PHE A 250 9.35 -10.67 -2.96
N SER A 251 10.40 -9.92 -2.61
CA SER A 251 11.77 -10.26 -3.03
C SER A 251 12.34 -11.48 -2.29
N SER A 252 11.97 -11.69 -1.02
CA SER A 252 12.46 -12.81 -0.21
C SER A 252 11.82 -14.14 -0.62
N SER A 253 10.52 -14.14 -0.93
CA SER A 253 9.77 -15.33 -1.36
C SER A 253 10.38 -16.01 -2.60
N LYS A 254 10.80 -15.21 -3.59
CA LYS A 254 11.46 -15.72 -4.81
C LYS A 254 12.82 -16.33 -4.57
N LYS A 255 13.58 -15.82 -3.59
CA LYS A 255 14.87 -16.40 -3.24
C LYS A 255 14.70 -17.81 -2.65
N GLU A 256 13.72 -18.00 -1.78
CA GLU A 256 13.40 -19.31 -1.19
C GLU A 256 12.96 -20.34 -2.26
N ILE A 257 12.17 -19.94 -3.26
CA ILE A 257 11.75 -20.81 -4.36
C ILE A 257 12.96 -21.21 -5.24
N SER A 258 13.82 -20.24 -5.58
CA SER A 258 15.03 -20.51 -6.36
C SER A 258 15.98 -21.47 -5.64
N ASP A 259 16.15 -21.30 -4.33
CA ASP A 259 17.07 -22.13 -3.53
C ASP A 259 16.55 -23.56 -3.33
N LYS A 260 15.22 -23.77 -3.29
CA LYS A 260 14.61 -25.11 -3.23
C LYS A 260 14.82 -25.90 -4.53
N ILE A 261 14.59 -25.27 -5.68
CA ILE A 261 14.76 -25.92 -7.00
C ILE A 261 16.20 -26.40 -7.20
N VAL A 262 17.19 -25.60 -6.77
CA VAL A 262 18.62 -25.96 -6.88
C VAL A 262 19.01 -27.11 -5.95
N LYS A 263 18.35 -27.25 -4.79
CA LYS A 263 18.60 -28.35 -3.86
C LYS A 263 17.98 -29.67 -4.32
N GLU A 264 16.83 -29.62 -4.98
CA GLU A 264 16.15 -30.83 -5.50
C GLU A 264 16.78 -31.35 -6.81
N SER A 265 17.62 -30.55 -7.47
CA SER A 265 18.35 -30.93 -8.70
C SER A 265 19.75 -31.49 -8.46
N ARG A 266 20.17 -31.70 -7.20
CA ARG A 266 21.47 -32.27 -6.81
C ARG A 266 21.28 -33.60 -6.10
#